data_AF-A0A0L6WT48-F1
#
_entry.id   AF-A0A0L6WT48-F1
#
_cell.length_a   1.000
_cell.length_b   1.000
_cell.length_c   1.000
_cell.angle_alpha   90.00
_cell.angle_beta   90.00
_cell.angle_gamma   90.00
#
_symmetry.space_group_name_H-M   'P 1'
#
loop_
_entity.id
_entity.type
_entity.pdbx_description
1 polymer ?
#
loop_
_entity_poly.entity_id
_entity_poly.type
_entity_poly.pdbx_seq_one_letter_code
_entity_poly.pdbx_strand_id
1 'polypeptide(L)'
;RPRRTVQYRNPEDVWQYIGGRQKLAIQWSTWLSHTRQHPPTLEELQTDAERQRRVQANVALIEARDREERAQVLRLQQESNTAKSIERPRELVGIHQQETQYPLEEQAQSEMVPEHNNNTSPLPKMGTGTDTYEPEAWTPRTHARGG
;
A
#
# COMPACT_ATOMS: atom_id res chain seq x y z
N ARG A 1 -1.52 33.87 16.26
CA ARG A 1 -0.63 33.09 15.36
C ARG A 1 -0.50 33.86 14.04
N PRO A 2 0.72 34.15 13.54
CA PRO A 2 0.88 34.88 12.28
C PRO A 2 0.31 34.06 11.12
N ARG A 3 -0.46 34.71 10.23
CA ARG A 3 -0.99 34.09 9.02
C ARG A 3 0.13 34.02 7.97
N ARG A 4 0.27 32.85 7.34
CA ARG A 4 1.15 32.64 6.19
C ARG A 4 0.25 32.53 4.96
N THR A 5 0.54 33.30 3.92
CA THR A 5 -0.24 33.34 2.67
C THR A 5 0.69 33.13 1.48
N VAL A 6 0.14 32.60 0.39
CA VAL A 6 0.81 32.49 -0.90
C VAL A 6 0.10 33.43 -1.86
N GLN A 7 0.89 34.23 -2.58
CA GLN A 7 0.40 35.00 -3.70
C GLN A 7 0.67 34.22 -4.98
N TYR A 8 -0.40 33.86 -5.68
CA TYR A 8 -0.30 33.21 -6.97
C TYR A 8 0.00 34.23 -8.06
N ARG A 9 0.67 33.77 -9.12
CA ARG A 9 1.03 34.62 -10.26
C ARG A 9 -0.22 35.14 -10.98
N ASN A 10 -1.15 34.24 -11.28
CA ASN A 10 -2.44 34.59 -11.85
C ASN A 10 -3.56 34.29 -10.85
N PRO A 11 -4.66 35.07 -10.85
CA PRO A 11 -5.79 34.83 -9.95
C PRO A 11 -6.51 33.50 -10.24
N GLU A 12 -6.50 33.05 -11.50
CA GLU A 12 -7.13 31.78 -11.91
C GLU A 12 -6.39 30.55 -11.35
N ASP A 13 -5.09 30.67 -11.08
CA ASP A 13 -4.28 29.58 -10.55
C ASP A 13 -4.75 29.16 -9.15
N VAL A 14 -5.34 30.09 -8.38
CA VAL A 14 -5.92 29.84 -7.06
C VAL A 14 -6.88 28.64 -7.10
N TRP A 15 -7.77 28.62 -8.09
CA TRP A 15 -8.75 27.55 -8.25
C TRP A 15 -8.12 26.22 -8.65
N GLN A 16 -7.03 26.25 -9.41
CA GLN A 16 -6.29 25.05 -9.79
C GLN A 16 -5.62 24.39 -8.57
N TYR A 17 -5.04 25.19 -7.68
CA TYR A 17 -4.37 24.69 -6.49
C TYR A 17 -5.35 24.29 -5.37
N ILE A 18 -6.41 25.07 -5.13
CA ILE A 18 -7.41 24.76 -4.09
C ILE A 18 -8.29 23.58 -4.53
N GLY A 19 -8.67 23.52 -5.81
CA GLY A 19 -9.46 22.43 -6.37
C GLY A 19 -8.70 21.12 -6.55
N GLY A 20 -7.42 21.06 -6.16
CA GLY A 20 -6.60 19.85 -6.20
C GLY A 20 -6.12 19.42 -7.58
N ARG A 21 -6.38 20.22 -8.64
CA ARG A 21 -5.87 19.97 -10.00
C ARG A 21 -4.36 20.10 -10.07
N GLN A 22 -3.82 21.09 -9.37
CA GLN A 22 -2.39 21.23 -9.13
C GLN A 22 -2.10 21.14 -7.64
N LYS A 23 -0.97 20.54 -7.27
CA LYS A 23 -0.51 20.46 -5.89
C LYS A 23 0.70 21.35 -5.70
N LEU A 24 0.71 22.12 -4.61
CA LEU A 24 1.92 22.79 -4.15
C LEU A 24 2.97 21.74 -3.77
N ALA A 25 4.24 22.07 -3.95
CA ALA A 25 5.32 21.23 -3.45
C ALA A 25 5.16 21.03 -1.93
N ILE A 26 5.48 19.83 -1.45
CA ILE A 26 5.24 19.44 -0.05
C ILE A 26 5.97 20.36 0.93
N GLN A 27 7.12 20.91 0.54
CA GLN A 27 7.88 21.84 1.37
C GLN A 27 7.13 23.16 1.58
N TRP A 28 6.35 23.62 0.60
CA TRP A 28 5.49 24.80 0.73
C TRP A 28 4.28 24.52 1.61
N SER A 29 3.60 23.38 1.44
CA SER A 29 2.42 23.06 2.25
C SER A 29 2.79 22.88 3.74
N THR A 30 3.93 22.27 4.04
CA THR A 30 4.44 22.13 5.42
C THR A 30 4.84 23.46 6.06
N TRP A 31 5.32 24.42 5.27
CA TRP A 31 5.55 25.77 5.74
C TRP A 31 4.22 26.52 5.96
N LEU A 32 3.24 26.38 5.07
CA LEU A 32 1.94 27.02 5.22
C LEU A 32 1.11 26.46 6.39
N SER A 33 1.27 25.17 6.71
CA SER A 33 0.69 24.53 7.90
C SER A 33 1.40 24.87 9.20
N HIS A 34 2.48 25.67 9.14
CA HIS A 34 3.36 26.02 10.25
C HIS A 34 4.04 24.83 10.94
N THR A 35 4.20 23.72 10.24
CA THR A 35 5.02 22.59 10.70
C THR A 35 6.50 22.90 10.53
N ARG A 36 6.86 23.68 9.50
CA ARG A 36 8.22 24.14 9.23
C ARG A 36 8.40 25.61 9.63
N GLN A 37 9.53 25.97 10.24
CA GLN A 37 9.81 27.35 10.65
C GLN A 37 10.17 28.26 9.46
N HIS A 38 11.17 27.84 8.68
CA HIS A 38 11.69 28.60 7.54
C HIS A 38 10.99 28.20 6.24
N PRO A 39 10.77 29.14 5.29
CA PRO A 39 10.27 28.81 3.98
C PRO A 39 11.27 27.92 3.22
N PRO A 40 10.81 27.09 2.28
CA PRO A 40 11.71 26.33 1.42
C PRO A 40 12.54 27.24 0.52
N THR A 41 13.77 26.82 0.21
CA THR A 41 14.64 27.51 -0.75
C THR A 41 14.41 26.97 -2.17
N LEU A 42 14.80 27.75 -3.18
CA LEU A 42 14.65 27.31 -4.57
C LEU A 42 15.51 26.08 -4.89
N GLU A 43 16.73 26.03 -4.37
CA GLU A 43 17.67 24.92 -4.53
C GLU A 43 17.11 23.61 -3.95
N GLU A 44 16.44 23.68 -2.79
CA GLU A 44 15.79 22.52 -2.17
C GLU A 44 14.68 21.97 -3.08
N LEU A 45 13.85 22.84 -3.65
CA LEU A 45 12.78 22.44 -4.55
C LEU A 45 13.31 21.81 -5.83
N GLN A 46 14.42 22.33 -6.37
CA GLN A 46 15.08 21.77 -7.56
C GLN A 46 15.66 20.39 -7.26
N THR A 47 16.38 20.26 -6.15
CA THR A 47 16.97 18.98 -5.71
C THR A 47 15.88 17.93 -5.49
N ASP A 48 14.75 18.31 -4.88
CA ASP A 48 13.62 17.41 -4.67
C ASP A 48 12.99 16.96 -6.00
N ALA A 49 12.82 17.89 -6.96
CA ALA A 49 12.32 17.55 -8.30
C ALA A 49 13.26 16.59 -9.05
N GLU A 50 14.57 16.80 -8.97
CA GLU A 50 15.55 15.87 -9.54
C GLU A 50 15.50 14.50 -8.86
N ARG A 51 15.40 14.46 -7.52
CA ARG A 51 15.25 13.22 -6.79
C ARG A 51 14.01 12.46 -7.25
N GLN A 52 12.86 13.14 -7.37
CA GLN A 52 11.61 12.54 -7.83
C GLN A 52 11.78 11.92 -9.24
N ARG A 53 12.44 12.63 -10.16
CA ARG A 53 12.73 12.09 -11.51
C ARG A 53 13.58 10.81 -11.46
N ARG A 54 14.64 10.80 -10.65
CA ARG A 54 15.51 9.62 -10.49
C ARG A 54 14.74 8.44 -9.90
N VAL A 55 13.91 8.69 -8.88
CA VAL A 55 13.07 7.66 -8.27
C VAL A 55 12.09 7.08 -9.28
N GLN A 56 11.40 7.93 -10.06
CA GLN A 56 10.47 7.45 -11.09
C GLN A 56 11.16 6.56 -12.13
N ALA A 57 12.35 6.94 -12.58
CA ALA A 57 13.13 6.11 -13.50
C ALA A 57 13.50 4.75 -12.88
N ASN A 58 13.94 4.74 -11.62
CA ASN A 58 14.28 3.50 -10.92
C ASN A 58 13.05 2.60 -10.70
N VAL A 59 11.91 3.20 -10.33
CA VAL A 59 10.64 2.48 -10.18
C VAL A 59 10.26 1.82 -11.51
N ALA A 60 10.36 2.53 -12.64
CA ALA A 60 10.04 1.96 -13.95
C ALA A 60 10.94 0.76 -14.30
N LEU A 61 12.22 0.79 -13.95
CA LEU A 61 13.14 -0.34 -14.14
C LEU A 61 12.77 -1.54 -13.28
N ILE A 62 12.44 -1.31 -12.00
CA ILE A 62 12.02 -2.37 -11.07
C ILE A 62 10.71 -2.99 -11.55
N GLU A 63 9.72 -2.17 -11.92
CA GLU A 63 8.43 -2.64 -12.41
C GLU A 63 8.54 -3.48 -13.69
N ALA A 64 9.45 -3.11 -14.60
CA ALA A 64 9.71 -3.89 -15.80
C ALA A 64 10.25 -5.29 -15.45
N ARG A 65 11.25 -5.35 -14.57
CA ARG A 65 11.82 -6.61 -14.09
C ARG A 65 10.78 -7.46 -13.34
N ASP A 66 10.03 -6.85 -12.44
CA ASP A 66 8.96 -7.51 -11.70
C ASP A 66 7.90 -8.12 -12.63
N ARG A 67 7.58 -7.44 -13.73
CA ARG A 67 6.63 -7.93 -14.72
C ARG A 67 7.15 -9.18 -15.43
N GLU A 68 8.43 -9.19 -15.80
CA GLU A 68 9.09 -10.35 -16.41
C GLU A 68 9.15 -11.53 -15.43
N GLU A 69 9.57 -11.29 -14.19
CA GLU A 69 9.64 -12.32 -13.15
C GLU A 69 8.25 -12.92 -12.87
N ARG A 70 7.20 -12.08 -12.76
CA ARG A 70 5.82 -12.55 -12.59
C ARG A 70 5.34 -13.39 -13.79
N ALA A 71 5.70 -13.01 -15.01
CA ALA A 71 5.35 -13.77 -16.21
C ALA A 71 6.04 -15.15 -16.22
N GLN A 72 7.31 -15.23 -15.81
CA GLN A 72 8.05 -16.48 -15.70
C GLN A 72 7.46 -17.41 -14.63
N VAL A 73 7.14 -16.87 -13.44
CA VAL A 73 6.51 -17.65 -12.37
C VAL A 73 5.16 -18.20 -12.82
N LEU A 74 4.33 -17.38 -13.48
CA LEU A 74 3.03 -17.82 -13.98
C LEU A 74 3.16 -18.93 -15.03
N ARG A 75 4.15 -18.83 -15.92
CA ARG A 75 4.46 -19.88 -16.91
C ARG A 75 4.85 -21.20 -16.23
N LEU A 76 5.78 -21.16 -15.27
CA LEU A 76 6.21 -22.34 -14.53
C LEU A 76 5.05 -22.98 -13.73
N GLN A 77 4.18 -22.16 -13.14
CA GLN A 77 2.99 -22.65 -12.45
C GLN A 77 2.02 -23.35 -13.40
N GLN A 78 1.78 -22.78 -14.58
CA GLN A 78 0.95 -23.42 -15.61
C GLN A 78 1.54 -24.77 -16.05
N GLU A 79 2.84 -24.81 -16.37
CA GLU A 79 3.54 -26.05 -16.74
C GLU A 79 3.43 -27.12 -15.63
N SER A 80 3.60 -26.72 -14.36
CA SER A 80 3.46 -27.63 -13.21
C SER A 80 2.03 -28.14 -13.00
N ASN A 81 1.01 -27.31 -13.27
CA ASN A 81 -0.39 -27.69 -13.16
C ASN A 81 -0.84 -28.59 -14.31
N THR A 82 -0.37 -28.32 -15.55
CA THR A 82 -0.63 -29.20 -16.69
C THR A 82 -0.01 -30.59 -16.49
N ALA A 83 1.22 -30.67 -15.95
CA ALA A 83 1.84 -31.95 -15.61
C ALA A 83 1.06 -32.73 -14.54
N LYS A 84 0.51 -32.06 -13.52
CA LYS A 84 -0.30 -32.69 -12.47
C LYS A 84 -1.72 -33.08 -12.91
N SER A 85 -2.27 -32.45 -13.96
CA SER A 85 -3.60 -32.76 -14.47
C SER A 85 -3.67 -34.01 -15.36
N ILE A 86 -2.52 -34.57 -15.78
CA ILE A 86 -2.49 -35.79 -16.62
C ILE A 86 -2.62 -37.08 -15.77
N GLU A 87 -2.46 -37.02 -14.44
CA GLU A 87 -2.47 -38.20 -13.55
C GLU A 87 -3.76 -38.39 -12.72
N ARG A 88 -4.88 -37.70 -13.01
CA ARG A 88 -6.16 -38.01 -12.35
C ARG A 88 -7.05 -38.91 -13.23
N PRO A 89 -7.29 -40.18 -12.83
CA PRO A 89 -8.39 -40.95 -13.39
C PRO A 89 -9.70 -40.20 -13.11
N ARG A 90 -10.44 -39.89 -14.18
CA ARG A 90 -11.81 -39.38 -14.09
C ARG A 90 -12.74 -40.51 -13.62
N GLU A 91 -13.08 -40.52 -12.35
CA GLU A 91 -14.28 -41.23 -11.90
C GLU A 91 -15.48 -40.27 -11.92
N LEU A 92 -16.47 -40.68 -12.73
CA LEU A 92 -17.79 -40.07 -12.92
C LEU A 92 -18.66 -40.29 -11.67
N VAL A 93 -19.01 -39.24 -10.95
CA VAL A 93 -20.23 -39.13 -10.11
C VAL A 93 -20.42 -37.62 -9.86
N GLY A 94 -21.56 -36.94 -9.96
CA GLY A 94 -22.95 -37.26 -10.19
C GLY A 94 -23.68 -35.91 -10.16
N ILE A 95 -24.67 -35.75 -11.03
CA ILE A 95 -25.52 -34.56 -11.10
C ILE A 95 -26.37 -34.52 -9.83
N HIS A 96 -26.29 -33.45 -9.04
CA HIS A 96 -27.33 -33.13 -8.05
C HIS A 96 -27.61 -31.63 -8.07
N GLN A 97 -28.62 -31.26 -8.87
CA GLN A 97 -29.28 -29.96 -8.77
C GLN A 97 -30.16 -30.00 -7.53
N GLN A 98 -29.97 -29.03 -6.62
CA GLN A 98 -31.03 -28.63 -5.72
C GLN A 98 -31.22 -27.13 -5.85
N GLU A 99 -32.31 -26.79 -6.52
CA GLU A 99 -33.02 -25.53 -6.36
C GLU A 99 -33.20 -25.24 -4.86
N THR A 100 -32.97 -24.00 -4.46
CA THR A 100 -33.74 -23.44 -3.35
C THR A 100 -34.04 -21.99 -3.67
N GLN A 101 -35.34 -21.76 -3.74
CA GLN A 101 -36.04 -20.55 -4.14
C GLN A 101 -35.63 -19.32 -3.31
N TYR A 102 -35.51 -18.18 -3.98
CA TYR A 102 -35.59 -16.87 -3.35
C TYR A 102 -37.06 -16.50 -3.11
N PRO A 103 -37.40 -15.94 -1.94
CA PRO A 103 -38.46 -14.94 -1.85
C PRO A 103 -37.82 -13.57 -1.61
N LEU A 104 -38.17 -12.65 -2.49
CA LEU A 104 -37.95 -11.22 -2.34
C LEU A 104 -39.08 -10.66 -1.46
N GLU A 105 -38.78 -10.10 -0.30
CA GLU A 105 -39.67 -9.13 0.34
C GLU A 105 -38.91 -8.20 1.31
N GLU A 106 -39.46 -7.01 1.43
CA GLU A 106 -38.86 -5.71 1.63
C GLU A 106 -39.27 -5.19 3.02
N GLN A 107 -38.34 -4.64 3.84
CA GLN A 107 -38.58 -3.52 4.77
C GLN A 107 -37.40 -3.19 5.72
N ALA A 108 -36.91 -1.95 5.58
CA ALA A 108 -36.57 -0.94 6.59
C ALA A 108 -35.91 -1.31 7.95
N GLN A 109 -34.76 -0.66 8.19
CA GLN A 109 -34.29 -0.01 9.43
C GLN A 109 -33.99 -0.87 10.68
N SER A 110 -32.70 -1.04 11.00
CA SER A 110 -32.08 -0.46 12.22
C SER A 110 -30.65 -0.97 12.44
N GLU A 111 -29.84 -0.10 13.02
CA GLU A 111 -28.48 -0.29 13.50
C GLU A 111 -28.29 -1.59 14.29
N MET A 112 -27.29 -2.42 13.96
CA MET A 112 -26.57 -3.23 14.94
C MET A 112 -25.11 -3.47 14.49
N VAL A 113 -24.21 -2.88 15.29
CA VAL A 113 -22.87 -3.30 15.73
C VAL A 113 -22.25 -4.53 15.03
N PRO A 114 -21.00 -4.48 14.54
CA PRO A 114 -20.29 -5.70 14.15
C PRO A 114 -19.93 -6.51 15.40
N GLU A 115 -20.58 -7.65 15.59
CA GLU A 115 -20.22 -8.68 16.57
C GLU A 115 -18.76 -9.11 16.38
N HIS A 116 -17.95 -8.86 17.41
CA HIS A 116 -16.65 -9.49 17.57
C HIS A 116 -16.85 -10.96 17.94
N ASN A 117 -16.42 -11.84 17.04
CA ASN A 117 -16.27 -13.26 17.28
C ASN A 117 -15.25 -13.48 18.41
N ASN A 118 -15.75 -13.77 19.61
CA ASN A 118 -14.95 -14.07 20.80
C ASN A 118 -14.38 -15.49 20.71
N ASN A 119 -13.37 -15.66 19.86
CA ASN A 119 -12.51 -16.83 19.89
C ASN A 119 -11.32 -16.52 20.82
N THR A 120 -11.55 -16.66 22.12
CA THR A 120 -10.61 -16.33 23.20
C THR A 120 -9.44 -17.33 23.21
N SER A 121 -8.43 -17.08 22.39
CA SER A 121 -7.09 -17.62 22.67
C SER A 121 -6.54 -16.90 23.91
N PRO A 122 -6.07 -17.61 24.96
CA PRO A 122 -5.52 -16.96 26.13
C PRO A 122 -4.25 -16.19 25.73
N LEU A 123 -4.20 -14.90 26.08
CA LEU A 123 -3.03 -14.06 25.84
C LEU A 123 -1.79 -14.67 26.51
N PRO A 124 -0.61 -14.60 25.86
CA PRO A 124 0.64 -15.02 26.49
C PRO A 124 0.89 -14.16 27.73
N LYS A 125 1.10 -14.81 28.88
CA LYS A 125 1.52 -14.14 30.11
C LYS A 125 2.91 -13.56 29.87
N MET A 126 3.02 -12.22 29.78
CA MET A 126 4.33 -11.59 29.80
C MET A 126 4.99 -11.88 31.15
N GLY A 127 6.13 -12.55 31.11
CA GLY A 127 6.95 -12.73 32.30
C GLY A 127 7.32 -11.36 32.84
N THR A 128 7.15 -11.15 34.14
CA THR A 128 7.76 -10.04 34.88
C THR A 128 9.26 -10.32 34.99
N GLY A 129 9.94 -10.33 33.83
CA GLY A 129 11.38 -10.29 33.73
C GLY A 129 11.79 -8.83 33.73
N THR A 130 12.75 -8.49 34.58
CA THR A 130 13.48 -7.23 34.56
C THR A 130 14.34 -7.13 33.29
N ASP A 131 13.71 -7.21 32.13
CA ASP A 131 14.38 -7.06 30.84
C ASP A 131 14.41 -5.57 30.51
N THR A 132 15.56 -4.96 30.78
CA THR A 132 15.95 -3.66 30.24
C THR A 132 15.88 -3.75 28.72
N TYR A 133 14.75 -3.34 28.15
CA TYR A 133 14.54 -3.29 26.71
C TYR A 133 15.44 -2.22 26.11
N GLU A 134 16.59 -2.62 25.58
CA GLU A 134 17.39 -1.81 24.68
C GLU A 134 17.14 -2.28 23.25
N PRO A 135 16.75 -1.38 22.32
CA PRO A 135 16.57 -1.76 20.93
C PRO A 135 17.95 -2.09 20.32
N GLU A 136 18.15 -3.33 19.91
CA GLU A 136 19.33 -3.72 19.16
C GLU A 136 19.44 -2.87 17.88
N ALA A 137 20.65 -2.39 17.59
CA ALA A 137 20.92 -1.65 16.37
C ALA A 137 20.74 -2.56 15.15
N TRP A 138 19.90 -2.12 14.20
CA TRP A 138 19.68 -2.85 12.96
C TRP A 138 20.99 -3.01 12.18
N THR A 139 21.47 -4.25 12.05
CA THR A 139 22.66 -4.59 11.25
C THR A 139 22.23 -5.20 9.91
N PRO A 140 22.44 -4.51 8.78
CA PRO A 140 22.08 -5.06 7.47
C PRO A 140 23.00 -6.22 7.11
N ARG A 141 22.44 -7.41 6.89
CA ARG A 141 23.17 -8.57 6.36
C ARG A 141 23.48 -8.34 4.88
N THR A 142 24.72 -8.02 4.55
CA THR A 142 25.22 -8.07 3.17
C THR A 142 25.43 -9.53 2.78
N HIS A 143 24.54 -10.09 1.96
CA HIS A 143 24.79 -11.38 1.33
C HIS A 143 25.93 -11.23 0.33
N ALA A 144 27.14 -11.67 0.72
CA ALA A 144 28.26 -11.84 -0.20
C ALA A 144 27.91 -12.99 -1.15
N ARG A 145 27.62 -12.66 -2.41
CA ARG A 145 27.47 -13.67 -3.47
C ARG A 145 28.89 -14.13 -3.83
N GLY A 146 29.30 -15.28 -3.28
CA GLY A 146 30.56 -15.93 -3.61
C GLY A 146 30.64 -16.27 -5.09
N GLY A 147 31.85 -16.08 -5.64
CA GLY A 147 32.20 -16.39 -7.04
C GLY A 147 32.63 -17.82 -7.26
#